data_AF-A0A9R1VB08-F1
#
_entry.id   AF-A0A9R1VB08-F1
#
_cell.length_a   1.000
_cell.length_b   1.000
_cell.length_c   1.000
_cell.angle_alpha   90.00
_cell.angle_beta   90.00
_cell.angle_gamma   90.00
#
_symmetry.space_group_name_H-M   'P 1'
#
loop_
_entity.id
_entity.type
_entity.pdbx_description
1 polymer ?
#
loop_
_entity_poly.entity_id
_entity_poly.type
_entity_poly.pdbx_seq_one_letter_code
_entity_poly.pdbx_strand_id
1 'polypeptide(L)'
;MRGTTWCVAQSQATEPKLQQVLDYLCGQLDCKEIQPGGSCFNPNTVRNHASYAIDLNFQINGVCDISYATPAVTDPCKFLFLLEYFLKKCSGTSNIG
;
A
#
# COMPACT_ATOMS: atom_id res chain seq x y z
N MET A 1 -18.67 6.51 -15.73
CA MET A 1 -17.69 6.91 -14.70
C MET A 1 -16.54 5.92 -14.75
N ARG A 2 -15.36 6.29 -15.24
CA ARG A 2 -14.16 5.45 -15.05
C ARG A 2 -13.60 5.82 -13.69
N GLY A 3 -13.96 5.06 -12.65
CA GLY A 3 -13.33 5.23 -11.34
C GLY A 3 -11.85 4.89 -11.47
N THR A 4 -10.97 5.68 -10.85
CA THR A 4 -9.55 5.34 -10.76
C THR A 4 -9.43 4.07 -9.92
N THR A 5 -9.07 2.96 -10.54
CA THR A 5 -8.73 1.72 -9.85
C THR A 5 -7.25 1.78 -9.46
N TRP A 6 -6.95 1.23 -8.30
CA TRP A 6 -5.61 1.11 -7.73
C TRP A 6 -5.31 -0.37 -7.50
N CYS A 7 -4.05 -0.72 -7.29
CA CYS A 7 -3.66 -2.08 -6.93
C CYS A 7 -2.78 -2.07 -5.69
N VAL A 8 -3.20 -2.73 -4.61
CA VAL A 8 -2.53 -2.65 -3.30
C VAL A 8 -2.22 -4.03 -2.74
N ALA A 9 -1.33 -4.11 -1.75
CA ALA A 9 -0.99 -5.38 -1.10
C ALA A 9 -2.24 -6.03 -0.49
N GLN A 10 -2.52 -7.28 -0.85
CA GLN A 10 -3.67 -8.03 -0.32
C GLN A 10 -3.49 -8.31 1.19
N SER A 11 -4.57 -8.35 1.96
CA SER A 11 -4.51 -8.53 3.42
C SER A 11 -3.85 -9.85 3.84
N GLN A 12 -4.09 -10.94 3.10
CA GLN A 12 -3.52 -12.26 3.35
C GLN A 12 -2.05 -12.43 2.93
N ALA A 13 -1.45 -11.47 2.23
CA ALA A 13 -0.03 -11.57 1.87
C ALA A 13 0.82 -11.45 3.13
N THR A 14 1.78 -12.36 3.26
CA THR A 14 2.74 -12.38 4.36
C THR A 14 3.78 -11.29 4.17
N GLU A 15 4.30 -10.75 5.27
CA GLU A 15 5.33 -9.70 5.22
C GLU A 15 6.58 -10.09 4.42
N PRO A 16 7.12 -11.34 4.52
CA PRO A 16 8.25 -11.74 3.69
C PRO A 16 7.93 -11.76 2.19
N LYS A 17 6.69 -12.13 1.81
CA LYS A 17 6.26 -12.07 0.41
C LYS A 17 6.17 -10.62 -0.06
N LEU A 18 5.65 -9.72 0.77
CA LEU A 18 5.56 -8.30 0.45
C LEU A 18 6.93 -7.64 0.35
N GLN A 19 7.89 -8.01 1.20
CA GLN A 19 9.27 -7.52 1.10
C GLN A 19 9.91 -7.96 -0.22
N GLN A 20 9.79 -9.24 -0.61
CA GLN A 20 10.30 -9.71 -1.90
C GLN A 20 9.69 -8.95 -3.09
N VAL A 21 8.38 -8.69 -3.05
CA VAL A 21 7.69 -7.93 -4.09
C VAL A 21 8.19 -6.48 -4.11
N LEU A 22 8.33 -5.86 -2.95
CA LEU A 22 8.84 -4.49 -2.80
C LEU A 22 10.26 -4.38 -3.39
N ASP A 23 11.16 -5.26 -2.98
CA ASP A 23 12.55 -5.29 -3.44
C ASP A 23 12.63 -5.50 -4.97
N TYR A 24 11.82 -6.43 -5.49
CA TYR A 24 11.75 -6.70 -6.93
C TYR A 24 11.28 -5.49 -7.73
N LEU A 25 10.18 -4.86 -7.32
CA LEU A 25 9.59 -3.73 -8.02
C LEU A 25 10.49 -2.48 -7.92
N CYS A 26 11.03 -2.18 -6.75
CA CYS A 26 11.93 -1.03 -6.59
C CYS A 26 13.32 -1.23 -7.19
N GLY A 27 13.69 -2.47 -7.56
CA GLY A 27 14.84 -2.72 -8.43
C GLY A 27 14.61 -2.28 -9.88
N GLN A 28 13.36 -2.07 -10.29
CA GLN A 28 12.97 -1.72 -11.66
C GLN A 28 12.28 -0.35 -11.77
N LEU A 29 11.68 0.14 -10.67
CA LEU A 29 10.86 1.35 -10.61
C LEU A 29 11.46 2.40 -9.66
N ASP A 30 11.14 3.68 -9.91
CA ASP A 30 11.53 4.78 -9.02
C ASP A 30 10.65 4.81 -7.75
N CYS A 31 11.15 4.21 -6.67
CA CYS A 31 10.50 4.16 -5.37
C CYS A 31 10.86 5.31 -4.41
N LYS A 32 11.35 6.46 -4.89
CA LYS A 32 11.80 7.56 -4.02
C LYS A 32 10.74 8.05 -3.01
N GLU A 33 9.46 8.00 -3.36
CA GLU A 33 8.39 8.53 -2.52
C GLU A 33 8.18 7.72 -1.24
N ILE A 34 8.59 6.45 -1.23
CA ILE A 34 8.53 5.57 -0.06
C ILE A 34 9.87 5.42 0.67
N GLN A 35 10.91 6.14 0.24
CA GLN A 35 12.18 6.21 0.95
C GLN A 35 12.14 7.28 2.06
N PRO A 36 13.07 7.25 3.04
CA PRO A 36 13.15 8.29 4.06
C PRO A 36 13.15 9.71 3.46
N GLY A 37 12.20 10.54 3.88
CA GLY A 37 12.00 11.90 3.35
C GLY A 37 11.05 12.01 2.15
N GLY A 38 10.61 10.89 1.58
CA GLY A 38 9.59 10.83 0.53
C GLY A 38 8.17 11.08 1.05
N SER A 39 7.26 11.49 0.17
CA SER A 39 5.89 11.89 0.55
C SER A 39 5.01 10.72 1.03
N CYS A 40 5.34 9.50 0.60
CA CYS A 40 4.64 8.25 0.93
C CYS A 40 5.44 7.36 1.90
N PHE A 41 6.48 7.90 2.55
CA PHE A 41 7.30 7.14 3.49
C PHE A 41 6.49 6.63 4.68
N ASN A 42 5.59 7.45 5.20
CA ASN A 42 4.76 7.11 6.35
C ASN A 42 3.38 6.60 5.90
N PRO A 43 2.87 5.51 6.52
CA PRO A 43 3.48 4.79 7.64
C PRO A 43 4.61 3.86 7.18
N ASN A 44 5.75 3.87 7.90
CA ASN A 44 6.95 3.10 7.57
C ASN A 44 6.76 1.60 7.89
N THR A 45 6.01 0.91 7.04
CA THR A 45 5.82 -0.54 7.11
C THR A 45 6.00 -1.16 5.72
N VAL A 46 6.46 -2.41 5.69
CA VAL A 46 6.67 -3.18 4.46
C VAL A 46 5.40 -3.22 3.61
N ARG A 47 4.23 -3.43 4.24
CA ARG A 47 2.95 -3.50 3.54
C ARG A 47 2.61 -2.19 2.82
N ASN A 48 2.92 -1.06 3.43
CA ASN A 48 2.59 0.25 2.91
C ASN A 48 3.46 0.61 1.72
N HIS A 49 4.77 0.40 1.90
CA HIS A 49 5.76 0.57 0.85
C HIS A 49 5.50 -0.38 -0.32
N ALA A 50 5.18 -1.65 -0.05
CA ALA A 50 4.80 -2.61 -1.08
C ALA A 50 3.52 -2.18 -1.81
N SER A 51 2.49 -1.69 -1.11
CA SER A 51 1.25 -1.21 -1.74
C SER A 51 1.50 -0.06 -2.70
N TYR A 52 2.40 0.87 -2.37
CA TYR A 52 2.82 1.93 -3.28
C TYR A 52 3.54 1.37 -4.52
N ALA A 53 4.53 0.49 -4.33
CA ALA A 53 5.30 -0.07 -5.43
C ALA A 53 4.43 -0.91 -6.37
N ILE A 54 3.51 -1.71 -5.82
CA ILE A 54 2.53 -2.50 -6.56
C ILE A 54 1.63 -1.59 -7.39
N ASP A 55 1.12 -0.51 -6.80
CA ASP A 55 0.26 0.41 -7.53
C ASP A 55 1.02 1.14 -8.63
N LEU A 56 2.23 1.63 -8.35
CA LEU A 56 3.09 2.24 -9.36
C LEU A 56 3.30 1.30 -10.55
N ASN A 57 3.58 0.04 -10.28
CA ASN A 57 3.69 -1.01 -11.30
C ASN A 57 2.37 -1.22 -12.06
N PHE A 58 1.23 -1.21 -11.36
CA PHE A 58 -0.10 -1.36 -11.95
C PHE A 58 -0.45 -0.18 -12.86
N GLN A 59 -0.14 1.05 -12.49
CA GLN A 59 -0.39 2.24 -13.33
C GLN A 59 0.44 2.19 -14.62
N ILE A 60 1.62 1.57 -14.59
CA ILE A 60 2.51 1.42 -15.76
C ILE A 60 2.08 0.24 -16.65
N ASN A 61 1.87 -0.93 -16.04
CA ASN A 61 1.72 -2.20 -16.75
C ASN A 61 0.26 -2.66 -16.92
N GLY A 62 -0.68 -2.08 -16.16
CA GLY A 62 -2.10 -2.42 -16.18
C GLY A 62 -2.47 -3.75 -15.55
N VAL A 63 -1.51 -4.46 -14.92
CA VAL A 63 -1.72 -5.80 -14.34
C VAL A 63 -1.65 -5.75 -12.81
N CYS A 64 -2.73 -6.18 -12.16
CA CYS A 64 -2.80 -6.35 -10.71
C CYS A 64 -2.66 -7.84 -10.38
N ASP A 65 -1.46 -8.28 -9.99
CA ASP A 65 -1.15 -9.68 -9.70
C ASP A 65 -1.85 -10.13 -8.40
N ILE A 66 -2.86 -10.98 -8.56
CA ILE A 66 -3.70 -11.47 -7.46
C ILE A 66 -2.98 -12.42 -6.49
N SER A 67 -1.73 -12.80 -6.76
CA SER A 67 -0.95 -13.63 -5.85
C SER A 67 -0.44 -12.86 -4.63
N TYR A 68 -0.33 -11.53 -4.72
CA TYR A 68 0.12 -10.66 -3.64
C TYR A 68 -0.64 -9.32 -3.55
N ALA A 69 -1.50 -9.01 -4.51
CA ALA A 69 -2.23 -7.75 -4.58
C ALA A 69 -3.73 -7.94 -4.80
N THR A 70 -4.50 -6.87 -4.57
CA THR A 70 -5.93 -6.81 -4.86
C THR A 70 -6.28 -5.45 -5.44
N PRO A 71 -7.27 -5.37 -6.35
CA PRO A 71 -7.81 -4.09 -6.77
C PRO A 71 -8.35 -3.31 -5.57
N ALA A 72 -8.07 -2.02 -5.55
CA ALA A 72 -8.56 -1.07 -4.56
C ALA A 72 -9.22 0.12 -5.25
N VAL A 73 -10.13 0.76 -4.53
CA VAL A 73 -10.80 1.99 -4.98
C VAL A 73 -10.17 3.24 -4.37
N THR A 74 -9.04 3.06 -3.70
CA THR A 74 -8.34 4.10 -2.95
C THR A 74 -6.83 4.03 -3.20
N ASP A 75 -6.23 5.22 -3.36
CA ASP A 75 -4.80 5.42 -3.58
C ASP A 75 -4.00 4.94 -2.36
N PRO A 76 -3.08 3.96 -2.45
CA PRO A 76 -2.36 3.45 -1.29
C PRO A 76 -1.58 4.53 -0.53
N CYS A 77 -0.96 5.50 -1.21
CA CYS A 77 -0.22 6.57 -0.54
C CYS A 77 -1.15 7.50 0.27
N LYS A 78 -2.31 7.84 -0.28
CA LYS A 78 -3.29 8.71 0.42
C LYS A 78 -4.22 7.95 1.37
N PHE A 79 -4.48 6.69 1.08
CA PHE A 79 -5.41 5.84 1.80
C PHE A 79 -4.83 5.38 3.11
N LEU A 80 -3.52 5.15 3.21
CA LEU A 80 -2.91 4.74 4.47
C LEU A 80 -2.97 5.81 5.55
N PHE A 81 -2.93 7.10 5.17
CA PHE A 81 -3.23 8.20 6.10
C PHE A 81 -4.66 8.14 6.64
N LEU A 82 -5.64 7.81 5.79
CA LEU A 82 -7.04 7.75 6.19
C LEU A 82 -7.38 6.45 6.93
N LEU A 83 -6.85 5.31 6.50
CA LEU A 83 -7.09 4.01 7.11
C LEU A 83 -6.40 3.92 8.47
N GLU A 84 -5.17 4.42 8.66
CA GLU A 84 -4.62 4.52 10.01
C GLU A 84 -5.38 5.51 10.89
N TYR A 85 -5.89 6.62 10.34
CA TYR A 85 -6.74 7.55 11.08
C TYR A 85 -8.06 6.89 11.51
N PHE A 86 -8.73 6.15 10.62
CA PHE A 86 -9.98 5.44 10.90
C PHE A 86 -9.76 4.19 11.77
N LEU A 87 -8.69 3.42 11.56
CA LEU A 87 -8.33 2.27 12.41
C LEU A 87 -7.85 2.71 13.79
N LYS A 88 -7.07 3.80 13.93
CA LYS A 88 -6.78 4.41 15.25
C LYS A 88 -8.05 4.92 15.94
N LYS A 89 -9.06 5.38 15.19
CA LYS A 89 -10.40 5.70 15.74
C LYS A 89 -11.21 4.45 16.10
N CYS A 90 -11.09 3.34 15.38
CA CYS A 90 -11.71 2.07 15.75
C CYS A 90 -11.02 1.39 16.95
N SER A 91 -9.70 1.57 17.12
CA SER A 91 -8.93 1.08 18.27
C SER A 91 -8.88 2.08 19.44
N GLY A 92 -9.64 3.18 19.37
CA GLY A 92 -9.86 4.10 20.48
C GLY A 92 -10.73 3.46 21.56
N THR A 93 -10.07 2.78 22.51
CA THR A 93 -10.55 2.40 23.85
C THR A 93 -12.07 2.23 24.03
N SER A 94 -12.53 0.98 23.99
CA SER A 94 -13.67 0.56 24.79
C SER A 94 -13.30 0.64 26.27
N ASN A 95 -13.43 1.82 26.88
CA ASN A 95 -13.72 1.95 28.31
C ASN A 95 -15.22 2.19 28.41
N ILE A 96 -15.96 1.10 28.66
CA ILE A 96 -17.33 1.20 29.15
C ILE A 96 -17.21 1.51 30.65
N GLY A 97 -17.53 2.75 31.01
CA GLY A 97 -17.79 3.16 32.39
C GLY A 97 -19.28 3.15 32.64
#